data_AF-A0A4Q2T6W9-F1
#
_entry.id   AF-A0A4Q2T6W9-F1
#
_cell.length_a   1.000
_cell.length_b   1.000
_cell.length_c   1.000
_cell.angle_alpha   90.00
_cell.angle_beta   90.00
_cell.angle_gamma   90.00
#
_symmetry.space_group_name_H-M   'P 1'
#
loop_
_entity.id
_entity.type
_entity.pdbx_description
1 polymer ?
#
loop_
_entity_poly.entity_id
_entity_poly.type
_entity_poly.pdbx_seq_one_letter_code
_entity_poly.pdbx_strand_id
1 'polypeptide(L)'
;MSDRIKDLLGEVADGVEPGDRLDAIRAATADDGRRTGRGWWAAGGVGLIAASVVTALALSTGGTPQGNDPEPAGPAPTTPTGAPTTITDGPLPGDVAGEVPVYFIGDTPNGPRLYREDRYVDVGYGESTLAGVIGVALGRSRDGSPRPPLDPDYRVVWPADTFGTAALDKETGEIGITVGSTNGDSASLRERGDLSAEEASLAVEALIRTAQGVVDREAPVRFYLDGEITDQILGVPTSEPLAAGPDLDVLAHVSLEYPSEGRLVDNDAPFTVRGLGNSFEGNIVTRIQRWEGTAVVAEVPTIAGWMDDRLFPFEVTFDLTDVPPGEYVVISRTDDPSGAGNFDTDTRRITLVD
;
A
#
# COMPACT_ATOMS: atom_id res chain seq x y z
N MET A 1 -3.98 35.74 -40.78
CA MET A 1 -3.24 34.88 -39.82
C MET A 1 -1.79 35.29 -39.95
N SER A 2 -1.25 35.94 -38.92
CA SER A 2 -0.17 36.95 -39.01
C SER A 2 1.22 36.35 -39.25
N ASP A 3 2.02 36.97 -40.13
CA ASP A 3 3.43 36.64 -40.42
C ASP A 3 4.31 36.56 -39.16
N ARG A 4 3.87 37.21 -38.08
CA ARG A 4 4.49 37.17 -36.75
C ARG A 4 4.60 35.76 -36.14
N ILE A 5 3.70 34.84 -36.48
CA ILE A 5 3.78 33.44 -35.99
C ILE A 5 4.82 32.64 -36.78
N LYS A 6 5.04 32.97 -38.06
CA LYS A 6 6.06 32.30 -38.87
C LYS A 6 7.47 32.71 -38.46
N ASP A 7 7.66 33.99 -38.13
CA ASP A 7 8.96 34.48 -37.63
C ASP A 7 9.30 33.85 -36.27
N LEU A 8 8.33 33.71 -35.36
CA LEU A 8 8.54 33.05 -34.08
C LEU A 8 8.86 31.56 -34.19
N LEU A 9 8.31 30.86 -35.19
CA LEU A 9 8.63 29.45 -35.45
C LEU A 9 9.99 29.28 -36.14
N GLY A 10 10.41 30.25 -36.96
CA GLY A 10 11.74 30.27 -37.58
C GLY A 10 12.85 30.48 -36.56
N GLU A 11 12.67 31.43 -35.64
CA GLU A 11 13.67 31.76 -34.60
C GLU A 11 13.89 30.59 -33.62
N VAL A 12 12.84 29.82 -33.31
CA VAL A 12 12.97 28.61 -32.46
C VAL A 12 13.65 27.46 -33.20
N ALA A 13 13.45 27.33 -34.51
CA ALA A 13 14.07 26.27 -35.31
C ALA A 13 15.56 26.53 -35.57
N ASP A 14 15.95 27.80 -35.77
CA ASP A 14 17.35 28.19 -35.99
C ASP A 14 18.22 28.06 -34.72
N GLY A 15 17.61 27.97 -33.53
CA GLY A 15 18.30 27.73 -32.26
C GLY A 15 18.59 26.26 -31.95
N VAL A 16 18.15 25.32 -32.80
CA VAL A 16 18.38 23.88 -32.60
C VAL A 16 19.62 23.45 -33.38
N GLU A 17 20.79 23.55 -32.76
CA GLU A 17 21.98 22.88 -33.26
C GLU A 17 21.93 21.38 -32.90
N PRO A 18 21.92 20.46 -33.88
CA PRO A 18 22.04 19.03 -33.60
C PRO A 18 23.46 18.74 -33.10
N GLY A 19 23.62 18.66 -31.78
CA GLY A 19 24.89 18.24 -31.17
C GLY A 19 25.13 16.75 -31.40
N ASP A 20 26.36 16.37 -31.75
CA ASP A 20 26.82 14.98 -31.89
C ASP A 20 26.80 14.26 -30.53
N ARG A 21 25.61 13.82 -30.12
CA ARG A 21 25.38 13.03 -28.89
C ARG A 21 25.48 11.51 -29.12
N LEU A 22 25.64 11.10 -30.38
CA LEU A 22 25.75 9.67 -30.73
C LEU A 22 27.04 9.04 -30.20
N ASP A 23 28.14 9.79 -30.14
CA ASP A 23 29.40 9.29 -29.60
C ASP A 23 29.35 9.14 -28.07
N ALA A 24 28.63 10.03 -27.38
CA ALA A 24 28.41 9.94 -25.93
C ALA A 24 27.52 8.73 -25.57
N ILE A 25 26.49 8.44 -26.36
CA ILE A 25 25.63 7.27 -26.18
C ILE A 25 26.43 5.97 -26.44
N ARG A 26 27.24 5.96 -27.50
CA ARG A 26 28.07 4.79 -27.86
C ARG A 26 29.19 4.52 -26.84
N ALA A 27 29.73 5.57 -26.21
CA ALA A 27 30.68 5.43 -25.11
C ALA A 27 30.01 4.85 -23.84
N ALA A 28 28.76 5.24 -23.55
CA ALA A 28 28.02 4.74 -22.40
C ALA A 28 27.59 3.26 -22.54
N THR A 29 27.47 2.74 -23.77
CA THR A 29 27.06 1.34 -24.01
C THR A 29 28.23 0.37 -24.20
N ALA A 30 29.47 0.85 -24.32
CA ALA A 30 30.62 0.00 -24.61
C ALA A 30 31.24 -0.68 -23.38
N ASP A 31 30.93 -0.23 -22.15
CA ASP A 31 31.66 -0.64 -20.95
C ASP A 31 31.06 -1.79 -20.14
N ASP A 32 29.89 -2.33 -20.50
CA ASP A 32 29.29 -3.50 -19.82
C ASP A 32 29.74 -4.84 -20.42
N GLY A 33 31.04 -4.93 -20.72
CA GLY A 33 31.69 -6.11 -21.28
C GLY A 33 32.72 -6.71 -20.33
N ARG A 34 32.28 -7.66 -19.48
CA ARG A 34 33.05 -8.64 -18.66
C ARG A 34 33.41 -8.21 -17.24
N ARG A 35 32.69 -8.74 -16.24
CA ARG A 35 33.30 -9.23 -14.99
C ARG A 35 32.61 -10.51 -14.50
N THR A 36 33.37 -11.59 -14.57
CA THR A 36 33.14 -12.89 -13.95
C THR A 36 33.33 -12.82 -12.43
N GLY A 37 32.38 -13.38 -11.67
CA GLY A 37 32.57 -14.18 -10.45
C GLY A 37 33.37 -13.64 -9.25
N ARG A 38 32.69 -13.68 -8.08
CA ARG A 38 33.17 -14.14 -6.76
C ARG A 38 33.61 -13.07 -5.72
N GLY A 39 32.73 -12.80 -4.75
CA GLY A 39 32.98 -12.92 -3.29
C GLY A 39 33.70 -11.82 -2.48
N TRP A 40 33.07 -11.48 -1.35
CA TRP A 40 33.58 -10.94 -0.06
C TRP A 40 33.73 -9.41 0.14
N TRP A 41 33.11 -8.97 1.26
CA TRP A 41 33.15 -7.74 2.10
C TRP A 41 34.28 -6.70 1.96
N ALA A 42 33.89 -5.41 2.01
CA ALA A 42 34.21 -4.44 3.07
C ALA A 42 34.37 -2.99 2.55
N ALA A 43 33.65 -2.07 3.21
CA ALA A 43 33.98 -0.67 3.53
C ALA A 43 34.34 0.33 2.41
N GLY A 44 33.65 1.49 2.44
CA GLY A 44 34.16 2.75 1.88
C GLY A 44 33.06 3.67 1.37
N GLY A 45 32.58 4.58 2.22
CA GLY A 45 31.53 5.54 1.88
C GLY A 45 32.01 6.77 1.11
N VAL A 46 31.03 7.44 0.48
CA VAL A 46 30.88 8.88 0.19
C VAL A 46 29.35 9.05 0.09
N GLY A 47 28.62 9.88 0.83
CA GLY A 47 28.91 11.23 1.28
C GLY A 47 28.17 12.25 0.39
N LEU A 48 26.82 12.27 0.44
CA LEU A 48 26.04 13.39 -0.08
C LEU A 48 25.02 13.84 0.98
N ILE A 49 25.23 15.07 1.43
CA ILE A 49 24.37 15.82 2.33
C ILE A 49 23.25 16.43 1.50
N ALA A 50 21.99 16.10 1.81
CA ALA A 50 20.84 16.88 1.39
C ALA A 50 20.07 17.30 2.64
N ALA A 51 20.11 18.59 2.96
CA ALA A 51 19.34 19.18 4.03
C ALA A 51 17.91 19.44 3.52
N SER A 52 16.91 18.78 4.10
CA SER A 52 15.50 19.10 3.91
C SER A 52 14.97 19.86 5.13
N VAL A 53 14.50 21.09 4.90
CA VAL A 53 13.86 21.93 5.91
C VAL A 53 12.40 21.50 6.03
N VAL A 54 12.02 20.94 7.19
CA VAL A 54 10.62 20.72 7.57
C VAL A 54 10.06 22.04 8.11
N THR A 55 9.10 22.64 7.40
CA THR A 55 8.27 23.72 7.96
C THR A 55 6.92 23.13 8.35
N ALA A 56 6.73 22.87 9.64
CA ALA A 56 5.41 22.67 10.22
C ALA A 56 4.78 24.05 10.48
N LEU A 57 3.59 24.30 9.93
CA LEU A 57 2.77 25.42 10.36
C LEU A 57 1.38 24.93 10.75
N ALA A 58 1.22 24.70 12.06
CA ALA A 58 -0.07 24.67 12.71
C ALA A 58 -0.50 26.11 13.01
N LEU A 59 -1.67 26.53 12.51
CA LEU A 59 -2.40 27.69 13.02
C LEU A 59 -3.89 27.37 13.09
N SER A 60 -4.35 27.06 14.29
CA SER A 60 -5.72 27.27 14.74
C SER A 60 -5.98 28.77 14.92
N THR A 61 -7.14 29.28 14.47
CA THR A 61 -8.14 30.01 15.28
C THR A 61 -9.20 30.64 14.36
N GLY A 62 -10.47 30.50 14.72
CA GLY A 62 -11.61 30.95 13.94
C GLY A 62 -11.91 32.44 13.97
N GLY A 63 -12.89 32.83 13.16
CA GLY A 63 -13.53 34.15 13.16
C GLY A 63 -14.37 34.39 11.91
N THR A 64 -15.68 34.18 11.99
CA THR A 64 -16.68 34.67 11.01
C THR A 64 -16.83 36.19 11.11
N PRO A 65 -17.20 36.88 10.00
CA PRO A 65 -18.58 37.34 9.89
C PRO A 65 -19.23 37.25 8.49
N GLN A 66 -20.46 36.74 8.51
CA GLN A 66 -21.69 37.05 7.75
C GLN A 66 -21.64 37.98 6.50
N GLY A 67 -22.25 37.50 5.42
CA GLY A 67 -22.77 38.29 4.30
C GLY A 67 -23.69 37.45 3.41
N ASN A 68 -25.01 37.61 3.58
CA ASN A 68 -26.06 37.00 2.74
C ASN A 68 -26.25 37.81 1.45
N ASP A 69 -26.34 37.15 0.29
CA ASP A 69 -27.54 37.17 -0.57
C ASP A 69 -27.43 36.16 -1.75
N PRO A 70 -28.56 35.70 -2.33
CA PRO A 70 -28.67 34.42 -3.03
C PRO A 70 -28.73 34.53 -4.56
N GLU A 71 -28.15 33.56 -5.28
CA GLU A 71 -28.41 33.33 -6.72
C GLU A 71 -28.12 31.87 -7.12
N PRO A 72 -28.58 31.38 -8.29
CA PRO A 72 -29.71 30.46 -8.42
C PRO A 72 -29.30 28.99 -8.64
N ALA A 73 -30.25 28.08 -8.37
CA ALA A 73 -30.12 26.63 -8.48
C ALA A 73 -29.63 26.15 -9.86
N GLY A 74 -28.42 25.58 -9.88
CA GLY A 74 -27.91 24.74 -10.97
C GLY A 74 -28.35 23.27 -10.80
N PRO A 75 -28.46 22.50 -11.89
CA PRO A 75 -29.01 21.15 -11.85
C PRO A 75 -28.12 20.19 -11.07
N ALA A 76 -28.76 19.33 -10.26
CA ALA A 76 -28.13 18.28 -9.47
C ALA A 76 -27.28 17.32 -10.35
N PRO A 77 -26.11 16.86 -9.87
CA PRO A 77 -25.43 15.73 -10.49
C PRO A 77 -26.28 14.47 -10.34
N THR A 78 -26.50 13.76 -11.44
CA THR A 78 -27.13 12.45 -11.42
C THR A 78 -26.08 11.41 -11.04
N THR A 79 -26.20 10.85 -9.83
CA THR A 79 -25.46 9.66 -9.42
C THR A 79 -25.89 8.47 -10.31
N PRO A 80 -24.98 7.67 -10.87
CA PRO A 80 -25.37 6.42 -11.50
C PRO A 80 -25.87 5.45 -10.44
N THR A 81 -27.15 5.10 -10.54
CA THR A 81 -27.81 4.04 -9.79
C THR A 81 -27.19 2.69 -10.13
N GLY A 82 -26.30 2.18 -9.27
CA GLY A 82 -26.02 0.76 -9.19
C GLY A 82 -27.25 0.04 -8.61
N ALA A 83 -27.75 -0.97 -9.31
CA ALA A 83 -28.90 -1.76 -8.89
C ALA A 83 -28.61 -2.47 -7.54
N PRO A 84 -29.58 -2.56 -6.61
CA PRO A 84 -29.39 -3.26 -5.36
C PRO A 84 -29.39 -4.78 -5.60
N THR A 85 -28.29 -5.44 -5.26
CA THR A 85 -28.27 -6.89 -5.07
C THR A 85 -29.22 -7.22 -3.92
N THR A 86 -30.20 -8.07 -4.22
CA THR A 86 -31.21 -8.51 -3.26
C THR A 86 -30.55 -9.45 -2.24
N ILE A 87 -30.15 -8.92 -1.08
CA ILE A 87 -29.77 -9.77 0.06
C ILE A 87 -31.07 -10.29 0.66
N THR A 88 -31.26 -11.61 0.56
CA THR A 88 -32.37 -12.29 1.21
C THR A 88 -32.09 -12.28 2.72
N ASP A 89 -33.06 -11.80 3.49
CA ASP A 89 -33.04 -11.70 4.95
C ASP A 89 -32.82 -13.10 5.56
N GLY A 90 -31.58 -13.35 5.97
CA GLY A 90 -31.09 -14.55 6.66
C GLY A 90 -30.31 -14.10 7.90
N PRO A 91 -30.08 -15.00 8.88
CA PRO A 91 -29.54 -14.61 10.18
C PRO A 91 -28.21 -13.86 10.01
N LEU A 92 -28.03 -12.78 10.77
CA LEU A 92 -26.74 -12.08 10.92
C LEU A 92 -25.61 -13.12 11.03
N PRO A 93 -24.53 -13.03 10.22
CA PRO A 93 -23.46 -14.01 10.29
C PRO A 93 -22.85 -13.96 11.69
N GLY A 94 -23.01 -15.05 12.44
CA GLY A 94 -22.12 -15.35 13.55
C GLY A 94 -20.73 -15.57 12.97
N ASP A 95 -19.72 -15.02 13.64
CA ASP A 95 -18.28 -15.07 13.34
C ASP A 95 -17.87 -16.25 12.44
N VAL A 96 -17.77 -15.99 11.13
CA VAL A 96 -17.26 -16.94 10.14
C VAL A 96 -15.82 -16.57 9.90
N ALA A 97 -14.91 -17.54 10.07
CA ALA A 97 -13.54 -17.42 9.63
C ALA A 97 -13.51 -17.06 8.14
N GLY A 98 -12.95 -15.90 7.81
CA GLY A 98 -12.99 -15.29 6.48
C GLY A 98 -11.70 -14.57 6.16
N GLU A 99 -11.52 -14.23 4.88
CA GLU A 99 -10.46 -13.34 4.43
C GLU A 99 -10.77 -11.92 4.90
N VAL A 100 -9.86 -11.34 5.68
CA VAL A 100 -9.94 -9.97 6.18
C VAL A 100 -8.71 -9.17 5.75
N PRO A 101 -8.86 -7.87 5.51
CA PRO A 101 -7.72 -7.02 5.15
C PRO A 101 -6.76 -6.88 6.33
N VAL A 102 -5.48 -7.13 6.09
CA VAL A 102 -4.40 -6.84 7.04
C VAL A 102 -3.34 -6.01 6.32
N TYR A 103 -2.86 -4.97 6.99
CA TYR A 103 -1.86 -4.07 6.42
C TYR A 103 -0.47 -4.36 6.99
N PHE A 104 0.51 -4.43 6.11
CA PHE A 104 1.91 -4.67 6.44
C PHE A 104 2.82 -3.64 5.77
N ILE A 105 4.02 -3.45 6.32
CA ILE A 105 4.98 -2.49 5.77
C ILE A 105 5.77 -3.18 4.65
N GLY A 106 5.91 -2.54 3.49
CA GLY A 106 6.82 -2.92 2.41
C GLY A 106 7.65 -1.71 1.97
N ASP A 107 8.72 -1.96 1.20
CA ASP A 107 9.57 -0.89 0.70
C ASP A 107 9.12 -0.43 -0.69
N THR A 108 9.13 0.89 -0.91
CA THR A 108 8.89 1.51 -2.23
C THR A 108 10.08 2.42 -2.59
N PRO A 109 10.21 2.85 -3.86
CA PRO A 109 11.20 3.86 -4.24
C PRO A 109 11.10 5.17 -3.43
N ASN A 110 9.93 5.47 -2.86
CA ASN A 110 9.65 6.69 -2.10
C ASN A 110 9.67 6.50 -0.57
N GLY A 111 10.19 5.36 -0.09
CA GLY A 111 10.21 5.00 1.33
C GLY A 111 9.23 3.87 1.67
N PRO A 112 9.19 3.44 2.94
CA PRO A 112 8.27 2.37 3.36
C PRO A 112 6.80 2.81 3.21
N ARG A 113 5.92 1.90 2.81
CA ARG A 113 4.48 2.12 2.70
C ARG A 113 3.70 0.88 3.15
N LEU A 114 2.40 1.03 3.35
CA LEU A 114 1.51 -0.07 3.70
C LEU A 114 0.97 -0.77 2.45
N TYR A 115 1.10 -2.09 2.46
CA TYR A 115 0.47 -3.00 1.51
C TYR A 115 -0.67 -3.76 2.18
N ARG A 116 -1.73 -4.03 1.42
CA ARG A 116 -2.89 -4.81 1.88
C ARG A 116 -2.68 -6.28 1.53
N GLU A 117 -2.90 -7.15 2.50
CA GLU A 117 -2.95 -8.60 2.30
C GLU A 117 -4.26 -9.14 2.87
N ASP A 118 -5.03 -9.86 2.05
CA ASP A 118 -6.23 -10.54 2.52
C ASP A 118 -5.86 -11.84 3.25
N ARG A 119 -6.10 -11.85 4.57
CA ARG A 119 -5.67 -12.91 5.47
C ARG A 119 -6.87 -13.71 5.95
N TYR A 120 -6.77 -15.03 5.84
CA TYR A 120 -7.67 -15.89 6.58
C TYR A 120 -7.37 -15.83 8.08
N VAL A 121 -8.36 -15.45 8.88
CA VAL A 121 -8.23 -15.43 10.35
C VAL A 121 -9.14 -16.48 10.95
N ASP A 122 -8.54 -17.50 11.57
CA ASP A 122 -9.25 -18.47 12.38
C ASP A 122 -9.57 -17.84 13.74
N VAL A 123 -10.83 -17.48 13.95
CA VAL A 123 -11.34 -16.97 15.22
C VAL A 123 -11.97 -18.10 16.00
N GLY A 124 -11.53 -18.27 17.25
CA GLY A 124 -12.12 -19.25 18.15
C GLY A 124 -13.62 -18.99 18.32
N TYR A 125 -14.37 -20.05 18.61
CA TYR A 125 -15.81 -19.92 18.85
C TYR A 125 -16.09 -18.90 19.97
N GLY A 126 -16.83 -17.83 19.63
CA GLY A 126 -17.17 -16.74 20.56
C GLY A 126 -16.08 -15.68 20.74
N GLU A 127 -15.01 -15.72 19.94
CA GLU A 127 -13.99 -14.66 19.90
C GLU A 127 -14.26 -13.64 18.79
N SER A 128 -13.86 -12.40 19.05
CA SER A 128 -14.00 -11.29 18.10
C SER A 128 -13.01 -11.43 16.93
N THR A 129 -13.48 -11.38 15.69
CA THR A 129 -12.63 -11.23 14.48
C THR A 129 -11.69 -10.04 14.60
N LEU A 130 -12.18 -8.94 15.16
CA LEU A 130 -11.38 -7.72 15.39
C LEU A 130 -10.23 -7.96 16.39
N ALA A 131 -10.41 -8.86 17.37
CA ALA A 131 -9.31 -9.24 18.27
C ALA A 131 -8.27 -10.11 17.55
N GLY A 132 -8.72 -11.12 16.80
CA GLY A 132 -7.84 -12.04 16.08
C GLY A 132 -6.99 -11.35 15.01
N VAL A 133 -7.59 -10.41 14.26
CA VAL A 133 -6.90 -9.71 13.16
C VAL A 133 -5.77 -8.80 13.65
N ILE A 134 -5.92 -8.16 14.81
CA ILE A 134 -4.86 -7.32 15.39
C ILE A 134 -3.64 -8.16 15.76
N GLY A 135 -3.86 -9.39 16.26
CA GLY A 135 -2.77 -10.35 16.44
C GLY A 135 -2.01 -10.61 15.14
N VAL A 136 -2.71 -10.79 14.03
CA VAL A 136 -2.09 -11.02 12.70
C VAL A 136 -1.30 -9.80 12.23
N ALA A 137 -1.82 -8.58 12.39
CA ALA A 137 -1.10 -7.34 12.05
C ALA A 137 0.16 -7.14 12.91
N LEU A 138 0.16 -7.64 14.15
CA LEU A 138 1.32 -7.69 15.04
C LEU A 138 2.26 -8.88 14.75
N GLY A 139 1.99 -9.68 13.71
CA GLY A 139 2.82 -10.83 13.35
C GLY A 139 2.70 -12.02 14.30
N ARG A 140 1.53 -12.18 14.94
CA ARG A 140 1.27 -13.18 15.97
C ARG A 140 0.06 -14.04 15.63
N SER A 141 0.21 -15.35 15.84
CA SER A 141 -0.90 -16.29 15.94
C SER A 141 -1.55 -16.22 17.31
N ARG A 142 -2.75 -16.81 17.44
CA ARG A 142 -3.48 -16.90 18.70
C ARG A 142 -2.71 -17.61 19.82
N ASP A 143 -1.89 -18.60 19.47
CA ASP A 143 -1.02 -19.33 20.41
C ASP A 143 0.29 -18.58 20.73
N GLY A 144 0.45 -17.35 20.23
CA GLY A 144 1.62 -16.51 20.40
C GLY A 144 2.77 -16.82 19.44
N SER A 145 2.63 -17.84 18.57
CA SER A 145 3.67 -18.16 17.59
C SER A 145 3.84 -17.05 16.55
N PRO A 146 5.03 -16.89 15.94
CA PRO A 146 5.24 -15.98 14.83
C PRO A 146 4.33 -16.31 13.65
N ARG A 147 3.67 -15.27 13.13
CA ARG A 147 2.80 -15.33 11.96
C ARG A 147 3.15 -14.19 11.00
N PRO A 148 4.22 -14.32 10.21
CA PRO A 148 4.64 -13.27 9.30
C PRO A 148 3.59 -13.00 8.19
N PRO A 149 3.74 -11.88 7.44
CA PRO A 149 3.08 -11.70 6.15
C PRO A 149 3.29 -12.91 5.24
N LEU A 150 2.34 -13.20 4.34
CA LEU A 150 2.51 -14.31 3.40
C LEU A 150 3.51 -13.87 2.34
N ASP A 151 3.39 -12.62 1.90
CA ASP A 151 4.35 -12.01 1.00
C ASP A 151 5.70 -11.78 1.70
N PRO A 152 6.80 -12.36 1.19
CA PRO A 152 8.13 -12.20 1.78
C PRO A 152 8.70 -10.77 1.66
N ASP A 153 8.15 -9.93 0.79
CA ASP A 153 8.58 -8.53 0.62
C ASP A 153 7.97 -7.61 1.70
N TYR A 154 7.02 -8.12 2.49
CA TYR A 154 6.36 -7.39 3.56
C TYR A 154 6.94 -7.73 4.93
N ARG A 155 6.79 -6.81 5.89
CA ARG A 155 7.29 -6.99 7.26
C ARG A 155 6.37 -6.43 8.32
N VAL A 156 6.53 -7.01 9.51
CA VAL A 156 6.03 -6.49 10.78
C VAL A 156 7.22 -5.95 11.56
N VAL A 157 7.11 -4.73 12.08
CA VAL A 157 8.20 -4.03 12.79
C VAL A 157 7.99 -3.94 14.31
N TRP A 158 6.87 -4.46 14.80
CA TRP A 158 6.57 -4.51 16.24
C TRP A 158 7.54 -5.44 16.98
N PRO A 159 7.94 -5.11 18.22
CA PRO A 159 8.74 -5.99 19.06
C PRO A 159 8.13 -7.38 19.19
N ALA A 160 8.97 -8.41 19.21
CA ALA A 160 8.48 -9.78 19.06
C ALA A 160 7.60 -10.26 20.23
N ASP A 161 7.77 -9.69 21.39
CA ASP A 161 6.98 -9.93 22.59
C ASP A 161 5.64 -9.18 22.60
N THR A 162 5.36 -8.33 21.62
CA THR A 162 4.10 -7.58 21.53
C THR A 162 2.92 -8.50 21.27
N PHE A 163 1.82 -8.24 21.97
CA PHE A 163 0.50 -8.79 21.68
C PHE A 163 -0.53 -7.67 21.64
N GLY A 164 -1.71 -7.95 21.09
CA GLY A 164 -2.79 -6.98 21.08
C GLY A 164 -4.14 -7.58 20.79
N THR A 165 -5.17 -6.77 21.04
CA THR A 165 -6.58 -7.07 20.82
C THR A 165 -7.31 -5.79 20.46
N ALA A 166 -8.49 -5.91 19.89
CA ALA A 166 -9.36 -4.77 19.65
C ALA A 166 -10.83 -5.10 19.79
N ALA A 167 -11.60 -4.06 20.12
CA ALA A 167 -13.04 -4.11 20.26
C ALA A 167 -13.68 -2.83 19.71
N LEU A 168 -14.85 -2.97 19.08
CA LEU A 168 -15.68 -1.85 18.71
C LEU A 168 -16.57 -1.48 19.91
N ASP A 169 -16.42 -0.26 20.41
CA ASP A 169 -17.34 0.31 21.38
C ASP A 169 -18.66 0.66 20.68
N LYS A 170 -19.76 0.06 21.13
CA LYS A 170 -21.09 0.24 20.52
C LYS A 170 -21.77 1.53 20.93
N GLU A 171 -21.33 2.15 22.03
CA GLU A 171 -21.88 3.40 22.54
C GLU A 171 -21.21 4.60 21.88
N THR A 172 -19.87 4.59 21.78
CA THR A 172 -19.10 5.68 21.17
C THR A 172 -18.92 5.51 19.67
N GLY A 173 -18.94 4.27 19.17
CA GLY A 173 -18.60 3.94 17.79
C GLY A 173 -17.09 3.93 17.50
N GLU A 174 -16.25 4.08 18.53
CA GLU A 174 -14.79 4.03 18.42
C GLU A 174 -14.27 2.60 18.46
N ILE A 175 -13.12 2.35 17.81
CA ILE A 175 -12.39 1.10 17.92
C ILE A 175 -11.30 1.25 18.99
N GLY A 176 -11.40 0.49 20.08
CA GLY A 176 -10.36 0.42 21.10
C GLY A 176 -9.32 -0.65 20.74
N ILE A 177 -8.07 -0.26 20.49
CA ILE A 177 -6.94 -1.17 20.30
C ILE A 177 -6.10 -1.19 21.57
N THR A 178 -5.96 -2.37 22.18
CA THR A 178 -5.05 -2.58 23.30
C THR A 178 -3.82 -3.33 22.82
N VAL A 179 -2.64 -2.80 23.11
CA VAL A 179 -1.36 -3.50 22.94
C VAL A 179 -0.67 -3.70 24.28
N GLY A 180 0.17 -4.72 24.36
CA GLY A 180 0.97 -5.02 25.55
C GLY A 180 2.14 -5.92 25.21
N SER A 181 2.99 -6.21 26.19
CA SER A 181 4.11 -7.13 26.05
C SER A 181 3.95 -8.40 26.89
N THR A 182 4.21 -9.54 26.25
CA THR A 182 4.23 -10.85 26.90
C THR A 182 5.34 -11.00 27.94
N ASN A 183 6.38 -10.16 27.92
CA ASN A 183 7.43 -10.17 28.95
C ASN A 183 7.13 -9.26 30.16
N GLY A 184 6.01 -8.52 30.12
CA GLY A 184 5.59 -7.61 31.18
C GLY A 184 6.19 -6.20 31.12
N ASP A 185 7.01 -5.87 30.11
CA ASP A 185 7.59 -4.56 29.88
C ASP A 185 6.87 -3.81 28.74
N SER A 186 5.57 -3.62 28.87
CA SER A 186 4.79 -2.84 27.90
C SER A 186 5.20 -1.36 27.91
N ALA A 187 5.84 -0.86 28.96
CA ALA A 187 6.35 0.51 29.01
C ALA A 187 7.37 0.79 27.89
N SER A 188 8.15 -0.21 27.49
CA SER A 188 9.06 -0.11 26.35
C SER A 188 8.35 0.20 25.03
N LEU A 189 7.09 -0.23 24.86
CA LEU A 189 6.27 0.03 23.66
C LEU A 189 5.84 1.49 23.54
N ARG A 190 6.08 2.34 24.54
CA ARG A 190 5.87 3.78 24.43
C ARG A 190 6.92 4.44 23.55
N GLU A 191 8.13 3.90 23.53
CA GLU A 191 9.25 4.44 22.77
C GLU A 191 9.40 3.71 21.44
N ARG A 192 9.87 4.41 20.40
CA ARG A 192 10.07 3.82 19.07
C ARG A 192 11.19 2.79 18.99
N GLY A 193 12.08 2.76 20.00
CA GLY A 193 13.31 1.98 19.95
C GLY A 193 14.21 2.39 18.78
N ASP A 194 14.60 1.39 17.98
CA ASP A 194 15.48 1.57 16.81
C ASP A 194 14.71 1.90 15.51
N LEU A 195 13.38 1.95 15.55
CA LEU A 195 12.57 2.27 14.38
C LEU A 195 12.80 3.71 13.91
N SER A 196 12.76 3.91 12.59
CA SER A 196 12.60 5.25 12.05
C SER A 196 11.25 5.84 12.46
N ALA A 197 11.12 7.17 12.45
CA ALA A 197 9.84 7.81 12.77
C ALA A 197 8.73 7.42 11.78
N GLU A 198 9.09 7.20 10.51
CA GLU A 198 8.17 6.78 9.46
C GLU A 198 7.69 5.34 9.68
N GLU A 199 8.60 4.40 9.97
CA GLU A 199 8.22 3.01 10.28
C GLU A 199 7.37 2.91 11.54
N ALA A 200 7.68 3.68 12.58
CA ALA A 200 6.87 3.73 13.80
C ALA A 200 5.45 4.25 13.51
N SER A 201 5.32 5.31 12.69
CA SER A 201 4.02 5.82 12.26
C SER A 201 3.25 4.79 11.43
N LEU A 202 3.90 4.13 10.47
CA LEU A 202 3.28 3.09 9.63
C LEU A 202 2.88 1.86 10.44
N ALA A 203 3.63 1.51 11.49
CA ALA A 203 3.29 0.41 12.38
C ALA A 203 1.97 0.65 13.14
N VAL A 204 1.74 1.89 13.59
CA VAL A 204 0.48 2.30 14.22
C VAL A 204 -0.65 2.40 13.18
N GLU A 205 -0.38 3.01 12.02
CA GLU A 205 -1.32 3.12 10.91
C GLU A 205 -1.80 1.74 10.42
N ALA A 206 -0.91 0.74 10.37
CA ALA A 206 -1.26 -0.63 9.99
C ALA A 206 -2.33 -1.23 10.92
N LEU A 207 -2.25 -0.96 12.24
CA LEU A 207 -3.27 -1.42 13.18
C LEU A 207 -4.60 -0.67 12.99
N ILE A 208 -4.55 0.63 12.77
CA ILE A 208 -5.74 1.47 12.50
C ILE A 208 -6.48 0.94 11.27
N ARG A 209 -5.78 0.80 10.14
CA ARG A 209 -6.38 0.39 8.87
C ARG A 209 -6.87 -1.05 8.89
N THR A 210 -6.13 -1.95 9.55
CA THR A 210 -6.58 -3.33 9.75
C THR A 210 -7.89 -3.37 10.55
N ALA A 211 -7.97 -2.61 11.65
CA ALA A 211 -9.16 -2.55 12.48
C ALA A 211 -10.37 -1.96 11.73
N GLN A 212 -10.17 -0.84 11.04
CA GLN A 212 -11.20 -0.18 10.25
C GLN A 212 -11.67 -1.04 9.08
N GLY A 213 -10.76 -1.78 8.42
CA GLY A 213 -11.09 -2.70 7.34
C GLY A 213 -11.96 -3.88 7.79
N VAL A 214 -11.78 -4.38 9.01
CA VAL A 214 -12.66 -5.42 9.58
C VAL A 214 -14.03 -4.88 9.98
N VAL A 215 -14.08 -3.63 10.44
CA VAL A 215 -15.35 -2.98 10.83
C VAL A 215 -16.08 -2.36 9.63
N ASP A 216 -15.42 -2.32 8.47
CA ASP A 216 -15.89 -1.73 7.21
C ASP A 216 -16.33 -0.27 7.34
N ARG A 217 -15.56 0.53 8.09
CA ARG A 217 -15.76 1.99 8.22
C ARG A 217 -14.53 2.69 8.79
N GLU A 218 -14.40 3.98 8.50
CA GLU A 218 -13.39 4.88 9.07
C GLU A 218 -13.73 5.34 10.50
N ALA A 219 -13.91 4.38 11.42
CA ALA A 219 -14.19 4.69 12.83
C ALA A 219 -12.93 5.25 13.53
N PRO A 220 -13.06 6.24 14.45
CA PRO A 220 -11.93 6.69 15.26
C PRO A 220 -11.34 5.54 16.08
N VAL A 221 -10.03 5.53 16.22
CA VAL A 221 -9.27 4.46 16.89
C VAL A 221 -8.60 5.00 18.16
N ARG A 222 -8.96 4.41 19.31
CA ARG A 222 -8.39 4.74 20.62
C ARG A 222 -7.38 3.68 21.02
N PHE A 223 -6.18 4.09 21.40
CA PHE A 223 -5.13 3.18 21.83
C PHE A 223 -5.03 3.06 23.35
N TYR A 224 -4.74 1.84 23.79
CA TYR A 224 -4.51 1.47 25.18
C TYR A 224 -3.23 0.66 25.29
N LEU A 225 -2.49 0.88 26.38
CA LEU A 225 -1.32 0.09 26.75
C LEU A 225 -1.68 -0.71 28.00
N ASP A 226 -1.70 -2.03 27.91
CA ASP A 226 -2.19 -2.94 28.96
C ASP A 226 -3.58 -2.57 29.50
N GLY A 227 -4.45 -2.07 28.63
CA GLY A 227 -5.83 -1.69 28.95
C GLY A 227 -6.00 -0.28 29.51
N GLU A 228 -4.90 0.45 29.74
CA GLU A 228 -4.93 1.84 30.21
C GLU A 228 -4.72 2.82 29.05
N ILE A 229 -5.34 4.01 29.11
CA ILE A 229 -5.13 5.05 28.11
C ILE A 229 -3.64 5.41 28.07
N THR A 230 -3.08 5.48 26.87
CA THR A 230 -1.69 5.87 26.65
C THR A 230 -1.60 7.12 25.77
N ASP A 231 -0.64 7.99 26.10
CA ASP A 231 -0.35 9.22 25.37
C ASP A 231 0.55 8.99 24.16
N GLN A 232 1.26 7.86 24.11
CA GLN A 232 2.06 7.46 22.97
C GLN A 232 2.23 5.94 22.86
N ILE A 233 2.45 5.47 21.63
CA ILE A 233 2.91 4.11 21.29
C ILE A 233 3.96 4.23 20.19
N LEU A 234 5.10 3.55 20.32
CA LEU A 234 6.25 3.62 19.41
C LEU A 234 6.68 5.07 19.13
N GLY A 235 6.56 5.97 20.10
CA GLY A 235 6.83 7.41 19.93
C GLY A 235 5.80 8.18 19.08
N VAL A 236 4.72 7.53 18.63
CA VAL A 236 3.58 8.15 17.95
C VAL A 236 2.59 8.63 19.00
N PRO A 237 2.14 9.91 18.97
CA PRO A 237 1.13 10.41 19.90
C PRO A 237 -0.23 9.71 19.74
N THR A 238 -0.81 9.26 20.84
CA THR A 238 -2.09 8.52 20.90
C THR A 238 -3.04 9.02 21.99
N SER A 239 -2.79 10.21 22.55
CA SER A 239 -3.60 10.80 23.62
C SER A 239 -5.04 11.10 23.21
N GLU A 240 -5.30 11.21 21.91
CA GLU A 240 -6.60 11.45 21.27
C GLU A 240 -6.93 10.30 20.31
N PRO A 241 -8.22 10.00 20.02
CA PRO A 241 -8.56 9.02 19.00
C PRO A 241 -7.95 9.40 17.65
N LEU A 242 -7.36 8.42 16.97
CA LEU A 242 -6.71 8.58 15.68
C LEU A 242 -7.64 8.15 14.54
N ALA A 243 -7.46 8.74 13.37
CA ALA A 243 -8.03 8.27 12.11
C ALA A 243 -6.89 7.80 11.19
N ALA A 244 -7.23 7.04 10.14
CA ALA A 244 -6.26 6.69 9.12
C ALA A 244 -5.72 7.95 8.43
N GLY A 245 -4.44 7.92 8.10
CA GLY A 245 -3.80 8.96 7.29
C GLY A 245 -4.31 8.95 5.84
N PRO A 246 -4.05 9.99 5.05
CA PRO A 246 -4.40 10.03 3.63
C PRO A 246 -3.81 8.84 2.87
N ASP A 247 -4.59 8.21 1.99
CA ASP A 247 -4.19 6.97 1.31
C ASP A 247 -2.85 7.08 0.57
N LEU A 248 -2.67 8.13 -0.24
CA LEU A 248 -1.45 8.27 -1.05
C LEU A 248 -0.19 8.61 -0.23
N ASP A 249 -0.35 9.00 1.04
CA ASP A 249 0.77 9.27 1.94
C ASP A 249 1.26 7.99 2.64
N VAL A 250 0.36 7.03 2.90
CA VAL A 250 0.66 5.86 3.74
C VAL A 250 0.60 4.53 3.01
N LEU A 251 -0.26 4.38 1.99
CA LEU A 251 -0.41 3.16 1.22
C LEU A 251 0.59 3.13 0.05
N ALA A 252 0.99 1.92 -0.34
CA ALA A 252 1.69 1.73 -1.61
C ALA A 252 0.76 2.10 -2.77
N HIS A 253 1.28 2.75 -3.80
CA HIS A 253 0.44 3.26 -4.90
C HIS A 253 -0.04 2.16 -5.84
N VAL A 254 0.42 0.92 -5.64
CA VAL A 254 -0.14 -0.30 -6.22
C VAL A 254 -0.05 -1.43 -5.19
N SER A 255 -1.14 -2.17 -5.00
CA SER A 255 -1.19 -3.34 -4.12
C SER A 255 -2.13 -4.41 -4.67
N LEU A 256 -1.65 -5.65 -4.71
CA LEU A 256 -2.35 -6.83 -5.20
C LEU A 256 -3.22 -7.44 -4.08
N GLU A 257 -4.51 -7.60 -4.38
CA GLU A 257 -5.47 -8.28 -3.52
C GLU A 257 -5.60 -9.76 -3.90
N TYR A 258 -5.48 -10.06 -5.20
CA TYR A 258 -5.51 -11.42 -5.71
C TYR A 258 -4.55 -11.53 -6.90
N PRO A 259 -3.70 -12.57 -6.97
CA PRO A 259 -3.66 -13.75 -6.10
C PRO A 259 -3.04 -13.48 -4.73
N SER A 260 -3.24 -14.39 -3.78
CA SER A 260 -2.39 -14.49 -2.60
C SER A 260 -1.02 -15.07 -2.95
N GLU A 261 -0.01 -14.81 -2.13
CA GLU A 261 1.31 -15.42 -2.29
C GLU A 261 1.22 -16.97 -2.30
N GLY A 262 1.90 -17.61 -3.23
CA GLY A 262 1.95 -19.07 -3.38
C GLY A 262 0.70 -19.72 -3.98
N ARG A 263 -0.22 -18.93 -4.57
CA ARG A 263 -1.48 -19.46 -5.12
C ARG A 263 -1.24 -20.47 -6.25
N LEU A 264 -1.97 -21.58 -6.21
CA LEU A 264 -2.13 -22.49 -7.35
C LEU A 264 -3.15 -21.92 -8.32
N VAL A 265 -2.79 -21.88 -9.60
CA VAL A 265 -3.62 -21.34 -10.69
C VAL A 265 -3.74 -22.41 -11.77
N ASP A 266 -4.97 -22.81 -12.04
CA ASP A 266 -5.32 -23.65 -13.17
C ASP A 266 -5.14 -22.84 -14.47
N ASN A 267 -4.25 -23.28 -15.37
CA ASN A 267 -3.95 -22.57 -16.61
C ASN A 267 -4.93 -22.86 -17.75
N ASP A 268 -5.86 -23.82 -17.58
CA ASP A 268 -6.96 -24.09 -18.51
C ASP A 268 -8.16 -23.13 -18.30
N ALA A 269 -8.10 -22.29 -17.26
CA ALA A 269 -9.11 -21.30 -16.95
C ALA A 269 -8.56 -19.85 -17.02
N PRO A 270 -9.41 -18.85 -17.34
CA PRO A 270 -9.03 -17.46 -17.24
C PRO A 270 -8.52 -17.12 -15.83
N PHE A 271 -7.34 -16.50 -15.76
CA PHE A 271 -6.74 -16.09 -14.49
C PHE A 271 -6.90 -14.58 -14.30
N THR A 272 -7.77 -14.21 -13.35
CA THR A 272 -8.01 -12.80 -12.99
C THR A 272 -7.02 -12.36 -11.91
N VAL A 273 -6.47 -11.15 -12.03
CA VAL A 273 -5.66 -10.47 -11.02
C VAL A 273 -6.42 -9.21 -10.60
N ARG A 274 -6.49 -8.95 -9.29
CA ARG A 274 -7.17 -7.78 -8.71
C ARG A 274 -6.25 -7.04 -7.77
N GLY A 275 -6.42 -5.73 -7.71
CA GLY A 275 -5.66 -4.89 -6.81
C GLY A 275 -6.25 -3.50 -6.66
N LEU A 276 -5.57 -2.67 -5.88
CA LEU A 276 -5.80 -1.24 -5.76
C LEU A 276 -4.60 -0.51 -6.34
N GLY A 277 -4.84 0.58 -7.06
CA GLY A 277 -3.78 1.40 -7.62
C GLY A 277 -4.16 2.86 -7.81
N ASN A 278 -3.15 3.71 -7.83
CA ASN A 278 -3.22 5.08 -8.30
C ASN A 278 -1.88 5.39 -8.96
N SER A 279 -1.88 5.84 -10.21
CA SER A 279 -0.65 6.11 -10.95
C SER A 279 -0.76 7.43 -11.68
N PHE A 280 0.39 8.01 -12.04
CA PHE A 280 0.43 9.08 -13.03
C PHE A 280 -0.26 8.60 -14.33
N GLU A 281 -1.15 9.43 -14.87
CA GLU A 281 -2.05 9.12 -16.01
C GLU A 281 -2.96 7.88 -15.81
N GLY A 282 -2.97 7.32 -14.59
CA GLY A 282 -3.75 6.16 -14.18
C GLY A 282 -3.30 4.83 -14.74
N ASN A 283 -2.11 4.72 -15.33
CA ASN A 283 -1.65 3.48 -15.92
C ASN A 283 -1.07 2.52 -14.87
N ILE A 284 -1.67 1.33 -14.75
CA ILE A 284 -1.09 0.18 -14.05
C ILE A 284 -0.78 -0.90 -15.08
N VAL A 285 0.40 -1.49 -15.01
CA VAL A 285 0.78 -2.63 -15.85
C VAL A 285 0.91 -3.86 -14.97
N THR A 286 0.14 -4.90 -15.29
CA THR A 286 0.26 -6.19 -14.64
C THR A 286 0.83 -7.21 -15.61
N ARG A 287 1.84 -7.96 -15.18
CA ARG A 287 2.49 -8.98 -15.99
C ARG A 287 2.71 -10.27 -15.23
N ILE A 288 2.80 -11.36 -15.98
CA ILE A 288 3.18 -12.68 -15.48
C ILE A 288 4.56 -13.00 -16.04
N GLN A 289 5.51 -13.25 -15.15
CA GLN A 289 6.90 -13.52 -15.47
C GLN A 289 7.29 -14.90 -14.93
N ARG A 290 8.09 -15.66 -15.69
CA ARG A 290 8.72 -16.88 -15.17
C ARG A 290 9.53 -16.54 -13.92
N TRP A 291 9.38 -17.35 -12.87
CA TRP A 291 10.13 -17.15 -11.62
C TRP A 291 11.64 -17.25 -11.86
N GLU A 292 12.04 -18.23 -12.66
CA GLU A 292 13.42 -18.34 -13.14
C GLU A 292 13.66 -17.40 -14.33
N GLY A 293 14.39 -16.31 -14.09
CA GLY A 293 14.81 -15.36 -15.12
C GLY A 293 13.84 -14.20 -15.31
N THR A 294 13.84 -13.61 -16.51
CA THR A 294 13.13 -12.36 -16.83
C THR A 294 12.09 -12.51 -17.95
N ALA A 295 11.76 -13.75 -18.33
CA ALA A 295 10.82 -14.01 -19.41
C ALA A 295 9.39 -13.66 -18.99
N VAL A 296 8.84 -12.60 -19.58
CA VAL A 296 7.43 -12.23 -19.46
C VAL A 296 6.62 -13.11 -20.41
N VAL A 297 5.61 -13.80 -19.88
CA VAL A 297 4.73 -14.70 -20.66
C VAL A 297 3.39 -14.05 -20.99
N ALA A 298 2.96 -13.08 -20.19
CA ALA A 298 1.77 -12.28 -20.45
C ALA A 298 1.88 -10.91 -19.79
N GLU A 299 1.27 -9.89 -20.38
CA GLU A 299 1.23 -8.52 -19.85
C GLU A 299 -0.07 -7.85 -20.29
N VAL A 300 -0.75 -7.18 -19.35
CA VAL A 300 -2.00 -6.46 -19.59
C VAL A 300 -1.90 -5.09 -18.91
N PRO A 301 -1.96 -3.98 -19.66
CA PRO A 301 -2.15 -2.66 -19.08
C PRO A 301 -3.62 -2.47 -18.67
N THR A 302 -3.84 -1.73 -17.60
CA THR A 302 -5.16 -1.32 -17.12
C THR A 302 -5.11 0.10 -16.56
N ILE A 303 -6.28 0.73 -16.43
CA ILE A 303 -6.39 2.06 -15.86
C ILE A 303 -6.89 1.93 -14.42
N ALA A 304 -6.12 2.43 -13.46
CA ALA A 304 -6.48 2.51 -12.05
C ALA A 304 -6.23 3.92 -11.52
N GLY A 305 -7.29 4.76 -11.57
CA GLY A 305 -7.34 6.06 -10.88
C GLY A 305 -6.38 7.14 -11.39
N TRP A 306 -6.80 8.40 -11.34
CA TRP A 306 -5.91 9.55 -11.54
C TRP A 306 -6.54 10.78 -10.86
N MET A 307 -5.71 11.66 -10.31
CA MET A 307 -6.04 12.97 -9.68
C MET A 307 -6.67 12.96 -8.29
N ASP A 308 -7.37 11.91 -7.87
CA ASP A 308 -7.92 11.85 -6.50
C ASP A 308 -6.90 11.31 -5.51
N ASP A 309 -6.99 11.75 -4.25
CA ASP A 309 -6.11 11.35 -3.14
C ASP A 309 -6.50 9.98 -2.53
N ARG A 310 -6.79 8.98 -3.39
CA ARG A 310 -7.19 7.62 -2.98
C ARG A 310 -6.74 6.54 -3.96
N LEU A 311 -6.73 5.28 -3.53
CA LEU A 311 -6.53 4.15 -4.46
C LEU A 311 -7.84 3.73 -5.15
N PHE A 312 -7.71 3.18 -6.36
CA PHE A 312 -8.84 2.70 -7.16
C PHE A 312 -8.71 1.22 -7.46
N PRO A 313 -9.81 0.45 -7.41
CA PRO A 313 -9.75 -0.95 -7.78
C PRO A 313 -9.42 -1.11 -9.26
N PHE A 314 -8.56 -2.08 -9.55
CA PHE A 314 -8.30 -2.55 -10.90
C PHE A 314 -8.44 -4.06 -10.97
N GLU A 315 -8.77 -4.53 -12.16
CA GLU A 315 -8.88 -5.94 -12.49
C GLU A 315 -8.29 -6.16 -13.89
N VAL A 316 -7.52 -7.24 -14.05
CA VAL A 316 -7.05 -7.72 -15.35
C VAL A 316 -7.26 -9.23 -15.42
N THR A 317 -7.52 -9.76 -16.61
CA THR A 317 -7.67 -11.21 -16.81
C THR A 317 -6.70 -11.68 -17.88
N PHE A 318 -6.01 -12.78 -17.60
CA PHE A 318 -5.06 -13.44 -18.47
C PHE A 318 -5.64 -14.75 -19.02
N ASP A 319 -5.36 -15.03 -20.29
CA ASP A 319 -5.48 -16.36 -20.86
C ASP A 319 -4.11 -17.03 -20.77
N LEU A 320 -4.04 -18.15 -20.03
CA LEU A 320 -2.80 -18.86 -19.73
C LEU A 320 -2.78 -20.27 -20.35
N THR A 321 -3.72 -20.59 -21.24
CA THR A 321 -3.87 -21.94 -21.82
C THR A 321 -2.59 -22.43 -22.49
N ASP A 322 -1.87 -21.54 -23.18
CA ASP A 322 -0.61 -21.87 -23.88
C ASP A 322 0.65 -21.71 -23.00
N VAL A 323 0.48 -21.34 -21.73
CA VAL A 323 1.56 -21.09 -20.79
C VAL A 323 1.85 -22.38 -20.01
N PRO A 324 3.05 -23.00 -20.13
CA PRO A 324 3.29 -24.29 -19.49
C PRO A 324 3.24 -24.21 -17.96
N PRO A 325 2.79 -25.27 -17.26
CA PRO A 325 2.85 -25.36 -15.81
C PRO A 325 4.23 -25.01 -15.22
N GLY A 326 4.26 -24.52 -13.97
CA GLY A 326 5.49 -24.16 -13.26
C GLY A 326 5.36 -22.90 -12.40
N GLU A 327 6.50 -22.39 -11.90
CA GLU A 327 6.54 -21.22 -11.02
C GLU A 327 6.65 -19.89 -11.79
N TYR A 328 5.85 -18.92 -11.35
CA TYR A 328 5.74 -17.58 -11.94
C TYR A 328 5.57 -16.52 -10.86
N VAL A 329 5.74 -15.26 -11.28
CA VAL A 329 5.45 -14.08 -10.48
C VAL A 329 4.46 -13.22 -11.24
N VAL A 330 3.38 -12.85 -10.56
CA VAL A 330 2.51 -11.75 -10.93
C VAL A 330 3.14 -10.47 -10.43
N ILE A 331 3.31 -9.49 -11.29
CA ILE A 331 3.93 -8.20 -10.96
C ILE A 331 2.97 -7.12 -11.43
N SER A 332 2.46 -6.31 -10.51
CA SER A 332 1.72 -5.08 -10.83
C SER A 332 2.58 -3.88 -10.48
N ARG A 333 2.63 -2.90 -11.37
CA ARG A 333 3.41 -1.67 -11.16
C ARG A 333 2.69 -0.42 -11.66
N THR A 334 2.99 0.71 -11.04
CA THR A 334 2.63 2.03 -11.55
C THR A 334 3.42 2.37 -12.82
N ASP A 335 3.06 3.47 -13.45
CA ASP A 335 3.92 4.14 -14.42
C ASP A 335 5.02 4.96 -13.72
N ASP A 336 6.10 5.28 -14.43
CA ASP A 336 7.15 6.19 -13.99
C ASP A 336 7.34 7.28 -15.04
N PRO A 337 6.70 8.46 -14.89
CA PRO A 337 6.82 9.54 -15.85
C PRO A 337 8.23 10.15 -15.89
N SER A 338 9.07 9.90 -14.89
CA SER A 338 10.45 10.38 -14.88
C SER A 338 11.38 9.54 -15.77
N GLY A 339 10.99 8.30 -16.09
CA GLY A 339 11.82 7.34 -16.81
C GLY A 339 13.04 6.84 -16.03
N ALA A 340 13.11 7.10 -14.72
CA ALA A 340 14.22 6.72 -13.84
C ALA A 340 14.11 5.28 -13.29
N GLY A 341 13.00 4.58 -13.56
CA GLY A 341 12.71 3.26 -13.04
C GLY A 341 12.11 3.26 -11.64
N ASN A 342 11.54 4.38 -11.17
CA ASN A 342 10.96 4.53 -9.84
C ASN A 342 9.50 4.07 -9.81
N PHE A 343 9.28 2.80 -10.14
CA PHE A 343 7.96 2.20 -10.13
C PHE A 343 7.61 1.72 -8.72
N ASP A 344 6.45 2.14 -8.21
CA ASP A 344 5.81 1.40 -7.13
C ASP A 344 5.39 0.05 -7.72
N THR A 345 5.67 -1.03 -6.98
CA THR A 345 5.46 -2.40 -7.45
C THR A 345 4.89 -3.24 -6.32
N ASP A 346 4.07 -4.22 -6.69
CA ASP A 346 3.67 -5.32 -5.83
C ASP A 346 3.78 -6.65 -6.57
N THR A 347 4.21 -7.72 -5.89
CA THR A 347 4.48 -9.01 -6.52
C THR A 347 3.83 -10.17 -5.79
N ARG A 348 3.42 -11.22 -6.52
CA ARG A 348 2.89 -12.46 -5.93
C ARG A 348 3.43 -13.65 -6.69
N ARG A 349 4.03 -14.61 -6.00
CA ARG A 349 4.39 -15.91 -6.58
C ARG A 349 3.15 -16.75 -6.76
N ILE A 350 3.08 -17.42 -7.91
CA ILE A 350 2.03 -18.39 -8.22
C ILE A 350 2.66 -19.64 -8.83
N THR A 351 1.93 -20.76 -8.75
CA THR A 351 2.26 -21.98 -9.49
C THR A 351 1.13 -22.27 -10.47
N LEU A 352 1.45 -22.28 -11.76
CA LEU A 352 0.53 -22.74 -12.78
C LEU A 352 0.49 -24.27 -12.80
N VAL A 353 -0.72 -24.82 -12.83
CA VAL A 353 -1.04 -26.25 -12.88
C VAL A 353 -2.05 -26.52 -13.99
N ASP A 354 -2.06 -27.76 -14.47
CA ASP A 354 -3.02 -28.35 -15.42
C ASP A 354 -4.12 -29.11 -14.64
#